data_AF-A0A317UVK4-F1
#
_entry.id   AF-A0A317UVK4-F1
#
_cell.length_a   1.000
_cell.length_b   1.000
_cell.length_c   1.000
_cell.angle_alpha   90.00
_cell.angle_beta   90.00
_cell.angle_gamma   90.00
#
_symmetry.space_group_name_H-M   'P 1'
#
loop_
_entity.id
_entity.type
_entity.pdbx_description
1 polymer ?
#
loop_
_entity_poly.entity_id
_entity_poly.type
_entity_poly.pdbx_seq_one_letter_code
_entity_poly.pdbx_strand_id
1 'polypeptide(L)'
;MTEVIIATDASHTPHCWISQDGTPSDTTIPISTIIEDPFLYIFAFRNAHHLFVSFASQTIYNSITKHARVIRLYILRELQVIYPHRCVSPATPTVTTPTSTTSDNSEASIPPCNSDAILPNLEDIMERWRFACRAIPHGHDINFVCFELSAPDGCVPAGICRMLQILSTVLSIKEREKGRFRCGIEGCDRTAAERFDPCLVGNVAIVGWSLEDD
;
A
#
# COMPACT_ATOMS: atom_id res chain seq x y z
N MET A 1 -6.37 -8.48 -14.23
CA MET A 1 -7.27 -7.53 -13.51
C MET A 1 -6.87 -6.12 -13.90
N THR A 2 -7.81 -5.20 -14.06
CA THR A 2 -7.51 -3.81 -14.47
C THR A 2 -7.48 -2.90 -13.25
N GLU A 3 -6.35 -2.24 -13.01
CA GLU A 3 -6.25 -1.26 -11.93
C GLU A 3 -6.90 0.07 -12.33
N VAL A 4 -7.64 0.68 -11.41
CA VAL A 4 -8.33 1.96 -11.61
C VAL A 4 -8.10 2.93 -10.46
N ILE A 5 -8.00 4.22 -10.77
CA ILE A 5 -7.96 5.32 -9.81
C ILE A 5 -9.22 6.16 -9.98
N ILE A 6 -9.85 6.51 -8.86
CA ILE A 6 -11.00 7.43 -8.85
C ILE A 6 -10.47 8.86 -8.78
N ALA A 7 -10.94 9.69 -9.69
CA ALA A 7 -10.79 11.14 -9.65
C ALA A 7 -12.15 11.80 -9.79
N THR A 8 -12.32 12.99 -9.22
CA THR A 8 -13.53 13.80 -9.44
C THR A 8 -13.19 14.98 -10.32
N ASP A 9 -14.08 15.29 -11.26
CA ASP A 9 -13.96 16.53 -12.04
C ASP A 9 -14.39 17.76 -11.24
N ALA A 10 -14.32 18.94 -11.87
CA ALA A 10 -14.73 20.21 -11.27
C ALA A 10 -16.23 20.24 -10.87
N SER A 11 -17.04 19.34 -11.42
CA SER A 11 -18.46 19.18 -11.11
C SER A 11 -18.71 18.12 -10.02
N HIS A 12 -17.65 17.62 -9.37
CA HIS A 12 -17.69 16.53 -8.39
C HIS A 12 -18.23 15.20 -8.92
N THR A 13 -18.20 15.00 -10.24
CA THR A 13 -18.58 13.72 -10.84
C THR A 13 -17.37 12.78 -10.80
N PRO A 14 -17.53 11.55 -10.27
CA PRO A 14 -16.43 10.58 -10.23
C PRO A 14 -16.16 10.00 -11.62
N HIS A 15 -14.87 9.86 -11.94
CA HIS A 15 -14.33 9.23 -13.13
C HIS A 15 -13.33 8.16 -12.70
N CYS A 16 -13.32 7.01 -13.39
CA CYS A 16 -12.40 5.92 -13.12
C CYS A 16 -11.35 5.87 -14.22
N TRP A 17 -10.10 6.20 -13.89
CA TRP A 17 -8.98 6.19 -14.82
C TRP A 17 -8.25 4.86 -14.71
N ILE A 18 -7.92 4.24 -15.84
CA ILE A 18 -7.02 3.07 -15.86
C ILE A 18 -5.69 3.50 -15.25
N SER A 19 -5.13 2.66 -14.40
CA SER A 19 -3.87 2.88 -13.73
C SER A 19 -2.90 1.73 -14.01
N GLN A 20 -1.61 2.06 -14.04
CA GLN A 20 -0.51 1.11 -14.04
C GLN A 20 0.40 1.44 -12.85
N ASP A 21 0.50 0.52 -11.90
CA ASP A 21 1.31 0.66 -10.68
C ASP A 21 1.06 1.98 -9.93
N GLY A 22 -0.23 2.33 -9.81
CA GLY A 22 -0.68 3.54 -9.13
C GLY A 22 -0.47 4.80 -9.95
N THR A 23 -0.11 4.71 -11.23
CA THR A 23 0.01 5.87 -12.12
C THR A 23 -1.18 5.92 -13.07
N PRO A 24 -2.01 6.98 -13.03
CA PRO A 24 -3.14 7.10 -13.92
C PRO A 24 -2.67 7.25 -15.37
N SER A 25 -3.34 6.53 -16.26
CA SER A 25 -3.24 6.70 -17.72
C SER A 25 -4.23 7.76 -18.22
N ASP A 26 -4.21 8.03 -19.52
CA ASP A 26 -5.17 8.94 -20.17
C ASP A 26 -6.51 8.28 -20.54
N THR A 27 -6.72 7.02 -20.14
CA THR A 27 -7.94 6.25 -20.49
C THR A 27 -8.88 6.12 -19.30
N THR A 28 -10.16 6.46 -19.50
CA THR A 28 -11.21 6.26 -18.51
C THR A 28 -12.06 5.03 -18.80
N ILE A 29 -12.53 4.37 -17.74
CA ILE A 29 -13.52 3.28 -17.81
C ILE A 29 -14.88 3.82 -17.33
N PRO A 30 -15.97 3.56 -18.07
CA PRO A 30 -17.32 3.87 -17.62
C PRO A 30 -17.66 3.15 -16.31
N ILE A 31 -18.24 3.88 -15.36
CA ILE A 31 -18.69 3.34 -14.06
C ILE A 31 -19.65 2.15 -14.25
N SER A 32 -20.53 2.18 -15.26
CA SER A 32 -21.46 1.08 -15.55
C SER A 32 -20.74 -0.24 -15.82
N THR A 33 -19.63 -0.20 -16.57
CA THR A 33 -18.83 -1.39 -16.87
C THR A 33 -18.18 -1.98 -15.62
N ILE A 34 -17.80 -1.14 -14.66
CA ILE A 34 -17.26 -1.61 -13.37
C ILE A 34 -18.37 -2.23 -12.51
N ILE A 35 -19.58 -1.70 -12.55
CA ILE A 35 -20.72 -2.23 -11.79
C ILE A 35 -21.16 -3.60 -12.34
N GLU A 36 -21.09 -3.80 -13.65
CA GLU A 36 -21.44 -5.06 -14.31
C GLU A 36 -20.53 -6.22 -13.88
N ASP A 37 -19.22 -5.99 -13.81
CA ASP A 37 -18.26 -6.99 -13.33
C ASP A 37 -17.17 -6.38 -12.42
N PRO A 38 -17.48 -6.16 -11.14
CA PRO A 38 -16.60 -5.44 -10.23
C PRO A 38 -15.36 -6.24 -9.83
N PHE A 39 -15.33 -7.55 -10.07
CA PHE A 39 -14.15 -8.38 -9.78
C PHE A 39 -13.08 -8.26 -10.85
N LEU A 40 -13.33 -7.64 -11.99
CA LEU A 40 -12.27 -7.38 -12.98
C LEU A 40 -11.38 -6.20 -12.61
N TYR A 41 -11.75 -5.42 -11.59
CA TYR A 41 -11.11 -4.14 -11.28
C TYR A 41 -10.50 -4.07 -9.88
N ILE A 42 -9.32 -3.45 -9.80
CA ILE A 42 -8.62 -3.13 -8.56
C ILE A 42 -8.68 -1.62 -8.35
N PHE A 43 -9.25 -1.17 -7.24
CA PHE A 43 -9.27 0.25 -6.89
C PHE A 43 -7.97 0.64 -6.18
N ALA A 44 -7.12 1.41 -6.86
CA ALA A 44 -5.85 1.87 -6.34
C ALA A 44 -5.97 3.18 -5.57
N PHE A 45 -5.36 3.21 -4.39
CA PHE A 45 -5.26 4.40 -3.54
C PHE A 45 -3.80 4.68 -3.23
N ARG A 46 -3.34 5.86 -3.67
CA ARG A 46 -1.94 6.29 -3.55
C ARG A 46 -1.62 7.09 -2.30
N ASN A 47 -2.66 7.61 -1.66
CA ASN A 47 -2.58 8.39 -0.45
C ASN A 47 -3.86 8.15 0.36
N ALA A 48 -3.75 8.32 1.67
CA ALA A 48 -4.85 8.06 2.59
C ALA A 48 -6.04 9.00 2.37
N HIS A 49 -5.80 10.24 1.93
CA HIS A 49 -6.85 11.23 1.71
C HIS A 49 -7.83 10.80 0.60
N HIS A 50 -7.33 10.27 -0.51
CA HIS A 50 -8.17 9.76 -1.60
C HIS A 50 -9.01 8.57 -1.16
N LEU A 51 -8.45 7.65 -0.35
CA LEU A 51 -9.23 6.55 0.22
C LEU A 51 -10.35 7.11 1.11
N PHE A 52 -10.01 8.03 2.01
CA PHE A 52 -10.98 8.68 2.89
C PHE A 52 -12.13 9.33 2.09
N VAL A 53 -11.82 10.22 1.14
CA VAL A 53 -12.82 10.94 0.35
C VAL A 53 -13.69 9.96 -0.44
N SER A 54 -13.10 8.91 -1.01
CA SER A 54 -13.82 7.94 -1.84
C SER A 54 -14.87 7.13 -1.06
N PHE A 55 -14.65 6.90 0.24
CA PHE A 55 -15.60 6.17 1.10
C PHE A 55 -16.45 7.07 2.00
N ALA A 56 -15.97 8.26 2.37
CA ALA A 56 -16.70 9.22 3.19
C ALA A 56 -17.70 10.06 2.39
N SER A 57 -17.43 10.32 1.10
CA SER A 57 -18.34 11.07 0.23
C SER A 57 -19.52 10.19 -0.16
N GLN A 58 -20.72 10.58 0.26
CA GLN A 58 -21.95 9.86 -0.08
C GLN A 58 -22.15 9.74 -1.61
N THR A 59 -21.79 10.79 -2.35
CA THR A 59 -21.88 10.82 -3.81
C THR A 59 -20.95 9.77 -4.42
N ILE A 60 -19.66 9.81 -4.09
CA ILE A 60 -18.68 8.87 -4.64
C ILE A 60 -19.00 7.44 -4.22
N TYR A 61 -19.39 7.25 -2.95
CA TYR A 61 -19.76 5.94 -2.42
C TYR A 61 -20.94 5.31 -3.14
N ASN A 62 -22.02 6.08 -3.30
CA ASN A 62 -23.21 5.59 -3.97
C ASN A 62 -23.01 5.35 -5.47
N SER A 63 -22.15 6.14 -6.10
CA SER A 63 -21.86 6.04 -7.53
C SER A 63 -20.92 4.88 -7.85
N ILE A 64 -19.87 4.64 -7.07
CA ILE A 64 -18.83 3.67 -7.45
C ILE A 64 -18.22 2.87 -6.29
N THR A 65 -17.77 3.46 -5.18
CA THR A 65 -16.89 2.71 -4.25
C THR A 65 -17.61 1.64 -3.43
N LYS A 66 -18.94 1.69 -3.28
CA LYS A 66 -19.71 0.55 -2.73
C LYS A 66 -19.56 -0.73 -3.58
N HIS A 67 -19.20 -0.60 -4.85
CA HIS A 67 -18.97 -1.71 -5.77
C HIS A 67 -17.54 -2.22 -5.74
N ALA A 68 -16.61 -1.60 -5.01
CA ALA A 68 -15.24 -2.08 -4.89
C ALA A 68 -15.23 -3.48 -4.23
N ARG A 69 -14.61 -4.45 -4.91
CA ARG A 69 -14.36 -5.80 -4.39
C ARG A 69 -12.89 -6.00 -4.06
N VAL A 70 -12.01 -5.34 -4.80
CA VAL A 70 -10.57 -5.37 -4.60
C VAL A 70 -10.03 -3.96 -4.51
N ILE A 71 -9.20 -3.69 -3.51
CA ILE A 71 -8.49 -2.41 -3.37
C ILE A 71 -6.98 -2.66 -3.25
N ARG A 72 -6.17 -1.74 -3.76
CA ARG A 72 -4.72 -1.71 -3.57
C ARG A 72 -4.31 -0.43 -2.88
N LEU A 73 -3.53 -0.56 -1.81
CA LEU A 73 -3.08 0.55 -0.98
C LEU A 73 -1.57 0.72 -1.15
N TYR A 74 -1.14 1.80 -1.80
CA TYR A 74 0.28 2.14 -1.96
C TYR A 74 0.80 2.84 -0.71
N ILE A 75 1.03 2.07 0.35
CA ILE A 75 1.29 2.59 1.70
C ILE A 75 2.55 3.45 1.75
N LEU A 76 3.61 3.02 1.06
CA LEU A 76 4.91 3.69 1.10
C LEU A 76 5.01 4.84 0.09
N ARG A 77 4.00 5.07 -0.76
CA ARG A 77 4.10 6.08 -1.82
C ARG A 77 4.32 7.49 -1.30
N GLU A 78 3.66 7.88 -0.20
CA GLU A 78 3.90 9.18 0.43
C GLU A 78 5.36 9.31 0.94
N LEU A 79 5.93 8.23 1.48
CA LEU A 79 7.33 8.20 1.90
C LEU A 79 8.29 8.31 0.72
N GLN A 80 8.00 7.64 -0.41
CA GLN A 80 8.79 7.72 -1.63
C GLN A 80 8.90 9.15 -2.17
N VAL A 81 7.79 9.90 -2.11
CA VAL A 81 7.75 11.29 -2.60
C VAL A 81 8.56 12.22 -1.70
N ILE A 82 8.45 12.05 -0.38
CA ILE A 82 9.15 12.92 0.58
C ILE A 82 10.64 12.55 0.67
N TYR A 83 10.97 11.27 0.49
CA TYR A 83 12.30 10.72 0.71
C TYR A 83 12.73 9.79 -0.43
N PRO A 84 12.97 10.33 -1.64
CA PRO A 84 13.31 9.53 -2.82
C PRO A 84 14.66 8.78 -2.69
N HIS A 85 15.55 9.24 -1.79
CA HIS A 85 16.86 8.64 -1.53
C HIS A 85 17.17 8.64 -0.03
N ARG A 86 16.77 7.60 0.71
CA ARG A 86 17.13 7.46 2.13
C ARG A 86 18.02 6.26 2.40
N CYS A 87 19.26 6.40 1.94
CA CYS A 87 20.44 5.94 2.66
C CYS A 87 21.47 7.08 2.67
N VAL A 88 21.22 8.14 3.45
CA VAL A 88 22.34 8.90 4.01
C VAL A 88 22.33 8.59 5.50
N SER A 89 23.22 7.69 5.89
CA SER A 89 23.50 7.42 7.30
C SER A 89 23.68 8.75 8.04
N PRO A 90 23.16 8.94 9.27
CA PRO A 90 23.56 10.10 10.05
C PRO A 90 25.08 10.05 10.14
N ALA A 91 25.77 11.07 9.61
CA ALA A 91 27.21 11.15 9.65
C ALA A 91 27.66 11.01 11.12
N THR A 92 28.24 9.86 11.46
CA THR A 92 28.87 9.65 12.76
C THR A 92 29.95 10.73 12.91
N PRO A 93 29.98 11.50 14.01
CA PRO A 93 31.05 12.47 14.20
C PRO A 93 32.38 11.72 14.21
N THR A 94 33.22 12.05 13.23
CA THR A 94 34.49 11.37 12.97
C THR A 94 35.45 11.64 14.13
N VAL A 95 35.63 10.65 15.02
CA VAL A 95 36.78 10.63 15.94
C VAL A 95 37.99 10.20 15.12
N THR A 96 38.95 11.11 14.97
CA THR A 96 40.18 10.90 14.21
C THR A 96 41.21 10.19 15.08
N THR A 97 41.59 8.96 14.74
CA THR A 97 42.84 8.34 15.22
C THR A 97 43.46 7.52 14.08
N PRO A 98 44.79 7.60 13.82
CA PRO A 98 45.37 7.17 12.54
C PRO A 98 46.00 5.76 12.54
N THR A 99 46.30 5.28 11.30
CA THR A 99 47.31 4.26 10.87
C THR A 99 46.80 2.79 10.85
N SER A 100 46.94 1.91 9.84
CA SER A 100 47.70 1.84 8.55
C SER A 100 47.27 0.61 7.70
N THR A 101 47.33 0.73 6.35
CA THR A 101 47.54 -0.28 5.24
C THR A 101 46.79 -1.63 5.25
N THR A 102 46.03 -2.03 4.21
CA THR A 102 46.50 -2.61 2.92
C THR A 102 45.32 -2.74 1.90
N SER A 103 45.61 -2.58 0.60
CA SER A 103 44.80 -2.83 -0.64
C SER A 103 44.41 -4.33 -0.81
N ASP A 104 43.44 -4.83 -1.61
CA ASP A 104 42.64 -4.40 -2.76
C ASP A 104 41.39 -5.32 -2.92
N ASN A 105 40.37 -4.83 -3.65
CA ASN A 105 39.31 -5.51 -4.43
C ASN A 105 38.30 -6.48 -3.76
N SER A 106 37.00 -6.12 -3.78
CA SER A 106 35.91 -6.79 -4.53
C SER A 106 34.53 -6.35 -4.05
N GLU A 107 33.62 -6.12 -5.01
CA GLU A 107 32.16 -5.94 -4.90
C GLU A 107 31.64 -4.81 -4.02
N ALA A 108 30.99 -3.84 -4.66
CA ALA A 108 30.11 -2.86 -4.03
C ALA A 108 28.95 -3.59 -3.35
N SER A 109 29.20 -4.05 -2.14
CA SER A 109 28.20 -4.55 -1.22
C SER A 109 27.35 -3.35 -0.83
N ILE A 110 26.10 -3.33 -1.31
CA ILE A 110 25.07 -2.41 -0.83
C ILE A 110 25.08 -2.56 0.70
N PRO A 111 25.32 -1.47 1.45
CA PRO A 111 25.35 -1.58 2.91
C PRO A 111 23.99 -2.11 3.37
N PRO A 112 23.94 -3.04 4.35
CA PRO A 112 22.68 -3.50 4.87
C PRO A 112 21.91 -2.27 5.34
N CYS A 113 20.76 -2.01 4.72
CA CYS A 113 19.81 -1.03 5.19
C CYS A 113 19.56 -1.38 6.66
N ASN A 114 20.11 -0.60 7.60
CA ASN A 114 19.88 -0.83 9.02
C ASN A 114 18.36 -0.88 9.18
N SER A 115 17.83 -2.03 9.59
CA SER A 115 16.40 -2.31 9.74
C SER A 115 15.66 -1.32 10.65
N ASP A 116 16.43 -0.51 11.36
CA ASP A 116 16.01 0.44 12.38
C ASP A 116 16.07 1.89 11.89
N ALA A 117 16.22 2.14 10.58
CA ALA A 117 16.08 3.48 10.03
C ALA A 117 14.65 3.99 10.31
N ILE A 118 14.49 4.75 11.41
CA ILE A 118 13.27 5.46 11.76
C ILE A 118 12.98 6.41 10.59
N LEU A 119 11.98 6.10 9.78
CA LEU A 119 11.49 7.07 8.80
C LEU A 119 10.74 8.16 9.55
N PRO A 120 11.24 9.41 9.54
CA PRO A 120 10.49 10.53 10.11
C PRO A 120 9.16 10.64 9.37
N ASN A 121 8.09 10.88 10.13
CA ASN A 121 6.68 10.93 9.67
C ASN A 121 6.04 9.57 9.32
N LEU A 122 6.70 8.43 9.56
CA LEU A 122 6.07 7.12 9.38
C LEU A 122 4.80 7.00 10.24
N GLU A 123 4.85 7.44 11.51
CA GLU A 123 3.69 7.43 12.41
C GLU A 123 2.52 8.30 11.91
N ASP A 124 2.81 9.50 11.39
CA ASP A 124 1.79 10.39 10.83
C ASP A 124 1.12 9.77 9.60
N ILE A 125 1.91 9.15 8.72
CA ILE A 125 1.41 8.45 7.53
C ILE A 125 0.56 7.25 7.96
N MET A 126 1.03 6.47 8.94
CA MET A 126 0.28 5.36 9.53
C MET A 126 -1.07 5.81 10.08
N GLU A 127 -1.11 6.94 10.80
CA GLU A 127 -2.35 7.46 11.39
C GLU A 127 -3.34 7.95 10.30
N ARG A 128 -2.85 8.61 9.24
CA ARG A 128 -3.70 9.01 8.11
C ARG A 128 -4.35 7.81 7.43
N TRP A 129 -3.58 6.76 7.15
CA TRP A 129 -4.11 5.52 6.57
C TRP A 129 -5.10 4.82 7.50
N ARG A 130 -4.82 4.78 8.80
CA ARG A 130 -5.74 4.25 9.82
C ARG A 130 -7.06 5.04 9.82
N PHE A 131 -6.98 6.36 9.76
CA PHE A 131 -8.15 7.22 9.68
C PHE A 131 -8.95 6.99 8.39
N ALA A 132 -8.27 6.83 7.25
CA ALA A 132 -8.91 6.54 5.98
C ALA A 132 -9.63 5.18 5.95
N CYS A 133 -9.01 4.11 6.47
CA CYS A 133 -9.66 2.80 6.57
C CYS A 133 -10.88 2.81 7.53
N ARG A 134 -10.91 3.73 8.51
CA ARG A 134 -12.11 3.91 9.35
C ARG A 134 -13.29 4.49 8.58
N ALA A 135 -13.07 5.26 7.53
CA ALA A 135 -14.13 5.85 6.71
C ALA A 135 -14.86 4.84 5.82
N ILE A 136 -14.24 3.70 5.51
CA ILE A 136 -14.95 2.59 4.82
C ILE A 136 -16.17 2.19 5.67
N PRO A 137 -17.37 2.00 5.13
CA PRO A 137 -18.53 1.71 5.96
C PRO A 137 -18.51 0.27 6.52
N HIS A 138 -19.27 0.05 7.60
CA HIS A 138 -19.61 -1.31 8.03
C HIS A 138 -20.48 -1.99 6.98
N GLY A 139 -20.26 -3.28 6.77
CA GLY A 139 -20.97 -4.04 5.75
C GLY A 139 -20.45 -3.79 4.34
N HIS A 140 -19.16 -3.44 4.20
CA HIS A 140 -18.55 -3.29 2.88
C HIS A 140 -18.38 -4.65 2.19
N ASP A 141 -18.41 -4.62 0.86
CA ASP A 141 -18.21 -5.81 0.00
C ASP A 141 -16.74 -5.94 -0.49
N ILE A 142 -15.79 -5.25 0.13
CA ILE A 142 -14.36 -5.43 -0.18
C ILE A 142 -13.93 -6.84 0.27
N ASN A 143 -13.55 -7.67 -0.71
CA ASN A 143 -13.13 -9.05 -0.51
C ASN A 143 -11.61 -9.16 -0.42
N PHE A 144 -10.86 -8.33 -1.14
CA PHE A 144 -9.40 -8.39 -1.16
C PHE A 144 -8.76 -7.02 -1.01
N VAL A 145 -7.73 -6.95 -0.16
CA VAL A 145 -6.87 -5.77 0.00
C VAL A 145 -5.43 -6.18 -0.33
N CYS A 146 -4.86 -5.53 -1.34
CA CYS A 146 -3.45 -5.61 -1.63
C CYS A 146 -2.72 -4.46 -0.93
N PHE A 147 -1.75 -4.77 -0.08
CA PHE A 147 -0.84 -3.80 0.50
C PHE A 147 0.41 -3.72 -0.37
N GLU A 148 0.53 -2.64 -1.13
CA GLU A 148 1.65 -2.40 -2.03
C GLU A 148 2.76 -1.68 -1.27
N LEU A 149 3.93 -2.33 -1.21
CA LEU A 149 5.08 -1.97 -0.37
C LEU A 149 6.35 -1.71 -1.19
N SER A 150 6.25 -1.38 -2.47
CA SER A 150 7.40 -0.96 -3.25
C SER A 150 8.14 0.16 -2.54
N ALA A 151 9.46 0.05 -2.50
CA ALA A 151 10.36 1.07 -2.00
C ALA A 151 11.48 1.26 -3.02
N PRO A 152 11.98 2.49 -3.27
CA PRO A 152 12.95 2.73 -4.33
C PRO A 152 14.29 2.04 -4.07
N ASP A 153 14.59 1.76 -2.80
CA ASP A 153 15.77 1.05 -2.31
C ASP A 153 15.46 -0.41 -1.89
N GLY A 154 14.23 -0.88 -2.12
CA GLY A 154 13.75 -2.20 -1.67
C GLY A 154 13.60 -2.31 -0.14
N CYS A 155 13.89 -1.26 0.64
CA CYS A 155 13.91 -1.34 2.08
C CYS A 155 12.54 -1.01 2.68
N VAL A 156 11.80 -2.04 3.10
CA VAL A 156 10.51 -1.87 3.78
C VAL A 156 10.72 -1.70 5.30
N PRO A 157 10.22 -0.61 5.92
CA PRO A 157 10.45 -0.32 7.33
C PRO A 157 9.80 -1.34 8.28
N ALA A 158 10.46 -1.64 9.40
CA ALA A 158 9.92 -2.59 10.40
C ALA A 158 8.57 -2.15 11.00
N GLY A 159 8.33 -0.84 11.12
CA GLY A 159 7.07 -0.28 11.62
C GLY A 159 5.83 -0.64 10.79
N ILE A 160 6.02 -1.10 9.54
CA ILE A 160 4.93 -1.49 8.64
C ILE A 160 4.14 -2.69 9.16
N CYS A 161 4.76 -3.64 9.88
CA CYS A 161 4.03 -4.79 10.43
C CYS A 161 2.82 -4.36 11.29
N ARG A 162 3.04 -3.41 12.21
CA ARG A 162 1.96 -2.88 13.07
C ARG A 162 0.87 -2.18 12.25
N MET A 163 1.25 -1.48 11.20
CA MET A 163 0.31 -0.82 10.30
C MET A 163 -0.56 -1.84 9.57
N LEU A 164 0.05 -2.82 8.92
CA LEU A 164 -0.62 -3.90 8.21
C LEU A 164 -1.63 -4.63 9.09
N GLN A 165 -1.23 -4.95 10.33
CA GLN A 165 -2.12 -5.55 11.32
C GLN A 165 -3.32 -4.68 11.63
N ILE A 166 -3.12 -3.38 11.90
CA ILE A 166 -4.20 -2.46 12.21
C ILE A 166 -5.16 -2.30 11.02
N LEU A 167 -4.63 -2.07 9.82
CA LEU A 167 -5.45 -1.79 8.64
C LEU A 167 -6.27 -3.02 8.23
N SER A 168 -5.63 -4.19 8.13
CA SER A 168 -6.31 -5.45 7.81
C SER A 168 -7.35 -5.82 8.86
N THR A 169 -7.08 -5.61 10.15
CA THR A 169 -8.05 -5.84 11.23
C THR A 169 -9.29 -4.96 11.08
N VAL A 170 -9.10 -3.65 10.84
CA VAL A 170 -10.21 -2.70 10.71
C VAL A 170 -11.13 -3.11 9.57
N LEU A 171 -10.56 -3.50 8.43
CA LEU A 171 -11.33 -3.91 7.26
C LEU A 171 -12.00 -5.28 7.48
N SER A 172 -11.28 -6.26 8.03
CA SER A 172 -11.85 -7.57 8.35
C SER A 172 -13.05 -7.49 9.29
N ILE A 173 -13.03 -6.64 10.32
CA ILE A 173 -14.15 -6.52 11.27
C ILE A 173 -15.39 -5.89 10.62
N LYS A 174 -15.21 -5.11 9.55
CA LYS A 174 -16.26 -4.34 8.87
C LYS A 174 -16.80 -5.03 7.63
N GLU A 175 -16.28 -6.21 7.29
CA GLU A 175 -16.75 -7.01 6.17
C GLU A 175 -18.24 -7.32 6.30
N ARG A 176 -18.95 -7.33 5.18
CA ARG A 176 -20.38 -7.65 5.13
C ARG A 176 -20.67 -9.09 5.53
N GLU A 177 -19.87 -10.01 5.00
CA GLU A 177 -20.04 -11.45 5.19
C GLU A 177 -18.78 -12.00 5.86
N LYS A 178 -18.92 -12.48 7.10
CA LYS A 178 -17.78 -12.93 7.90
C LYS A 178 -16.97 -14.02 7.19
N GLY A 179 -15.65 -13.85 7.17
CA GLY A 179 -14.72 -14.81 6.63
C GLY A 179 -14.51 -14.71 5.11
N ARG A 180 -14.96 -13.63 4.45
CA ARG A 180 -14.68 -13.39 3.02
C ARG A 180 -13.49 -12.47 2.79
N PHE A 181 -13.21 -11.58 3.73
CA PHE A 181 -12.10 -10.64 3.65
C PHE A 181 -10.76 -11.37 3.60
N ARG A 182 -9.93 -10.98 2.64
CA ARG A 182 -8.57 -11.44 2.45
C ARG A 182 -7.63 -10.26 2.23
N CYS A 183 -6.36 -10.45 2.54
CA CYS A 183 -5.34 -9.48 2.17
C CYS A 183 -3.99 -10.14 1.89
N GLY A 184 -3.16 -9.42 1.15
CA GLY A 184 -1.81 -9.84 0.76
C GLY A 184 -0.89 -8.65 0.58
N ILE A 185 0.39 -8.93 0.34
CA ILE A 185 1.45 -7.95 0.14
C ILE A 185 2.00 -8.10 -1.27
N GLU A 186 2.28 -6.96 -1.91
CA GLU A 186 2.97 -6.88 -3.20
C GLU A 186 4.07 -5.79 -3.14
N GLY A 187 4.97 -5.79 -4.13
CA GLY A 187 5.94 -4.72 -4.33
C GLY A 187 7.21 -4.79 -3.50
N CYS A 188 7.36 -5.78 -2.61
CA CYS A 188 8.61 -6.04 -1.91
C CYS A 188 9.20 -7.41 -2.29
N ASP A 189 10.48 -7.62 -1.95
CA ASP A 189 11.08 -8.94 -2.14
C ASP A 189 10.41 -10.02 -1.26
N ARG A 190 10.68 -11.28 -1.61
CA ARG A 190 10.09 -12.45 -0.93
C ARG A 190 10.43 -12.49 0.56
N THR A 191 11.65 -12.11 0.95
CA THR A 191 12.08 -12.13 2.35
C THR A 191 11.31 -11.10 3.17
N ALA A 192 11.07 -9.91 2.61
CA ALA A 192 10.24 -8.88 3.21
C ALA A 192 8.78 -9.33 3.28
N ALA A 193 8.23 -9.94 2.22
CA ALA A 193 6.87 -10.45 2.20
C ALA A 193 6.65 -11.51 3.30
N GLU A 194 7.50 -12.53 3.37
CA GLU A 194 7.45 -13.60 4.39
C GLU A 194 7.57 -13.04 5.81
N ARG A 195 8.34 -11.95 6.00
CA ARG A 195 8.46 -11.25 7.29
C ARG A 195 7.16 -10.56 7.71
N PHE A 196 6.38 -10.02 6.77
CA PHE A 196 5.20 -9.20 7.07
C PHE A 196 3.88 -9.95 6.96
N ASP A 197 3.86 -11.07 6.25
CA ASP A 197 2.70 -11.96 6.13
C ASP A 197 2.05 -12.31 7.47
N PRO A 198 2.79 -12.68 8.54
CA PRO A 198 2.20 -12.98 9.84
C PRO A 198 1.49 -11.79 10.50
N CYS A 199 1.75 -10.56 10.05
CA CYS A 199 1.12 -9.35 10.58
C CYS A 199 -0.30 -9.14 10.04
N LEU A 200 -0.68 -9.81 8.94
CA LEU A 200 -1.95 -9.60 8.25
C LEU A 200 -3.11 -10.40 8.86
N VAL A 201 -4.26 -9.75 9.03
CA VAL A 201 -5.53 -10.42 9.34
C VAL A 201 -6.23 -10.82 8.05
N GLY A 202 -6.60 -12.09 7.92
CA GLY A 202 -7.17 -12.62 6.67
C GLY A 202 -6.10 -12.86 5.60
N ASN A 203 -4.85 -13.14 6.01
CA ASN A 203 -3.75 -13.40 5.09
C ASN A 203 -4.07 -14.54 4.10
N VAL A 204 -3.90 -14.25 2.82
CA VAL A 204 -4.00 -15.18 1.68
C VAL A 204 -3.09 -16.42 1.82
N ALA A 205 -1.84 -16.28 2.26
CA ALA A 205 -0.90 -17.38 2.45
C ALA A 205 -1.36 -18.38 3.53
N ILE A 206 -1.95 -17.89 4.63
CA ILE A 206 -2.50 -18.73 5.70
C ILE A 206 -3.76 -19.47 5.24
N VAL A 207 -4.52 -18.87 4.32
CA VAL A 207 -5.77 -19.44 3.82
C VAL A 207 -5.53 -20.39 2.62
N GLY A 208 -4.29 -20.51 2.13
CA GLY A 208 -3.89 -21.45 1.08
C GLY A 208 -4.23 -20.99 -0.33
N TRP A 209 -4.36 -19.69 -0.55
CA TRP A 209 -4.55 -19.10 -1.87
C TRP A 209 -3.18 -18.53 -2.24
N SER A 210 -2.51 -18.99 -3.29
CA SER A 210 -1.45 -18.20 -3.91
C SER A 210 -2.11 -17.43 -5.04
N LEU A 211 -1.93 -16.11 -5.08
CA LEU A 211 -2.01 -15.41 -6.35
C LEU A 211 -0.76 -15.90 -7.10
N GLU A 212 -0.91 -16.98 -7.86
CA GLU A 212 0.18 -17.56 -8.62
C GLU A 212 0.76 -16.53 -9.60
N ASP A 213 2.07 -16.59 -9.72
CA ASP A 213 2.93 -15.85 -10.62
C ASP A 213 2.45 -15.95 -12.08
N ASP A 214 2.30 -14.79 -12.74
CA ASP A 214 2.30 -14.64 -14.20
C ASP A 214 3.51 -13.78 -14.61
#